data_AF-A0A2G5V895-F1
#
_entry.id   AF-A0A2G5V895-F1
#
_cell.length_a   1.000
_cell.length_b   1.000
_cell.length_c   1.000
_cell.angle_alpha   90.00
_cell.angle_beta   90.00
_cell.angle_gamma   90.00
#
_symmetry.space_group_name_H-M   'P 1'
#
loop_
_entity.id
_entity.type
_entity.pdbx_description
1 polymer ?
#
loop_
_entity_poly.entity_id
_entity_poly.type
_entity_poly.pdbx_seq_one_letter_code
_entity_poly.pdbx_strand_id
1 'polypeptide(L)'
;MVSYSIPMGYESLRTVLLHTDPNLRFKIAQRIPKIRLTEKAVPLRIEQLSLEEFKTTVNSQSYTLGVYRHFHTKEIPMKIETGNNWEGVSCDLDQGGRRIPNSSTPILSGDVSSRMENTTDRQRDTEETEQGYQDSLRRYEKALEKINKLESEGKTILMTEDGRGIRLHLQLKERLQLEIHEYRNDLRSFHYRRNSFSPPISCFIHLTITQGNVKTIQRYVYNHKLYEAAKKLNEILFANRPIIIVNKLHGGRGFNDVLRLPIGLKISANSVFGDNSQIVPISSILDSSRTLRRLNIHFRSELVLNLQHNFVKYAEKLLIGVTIGRIDQLARSLETMENQQVQITFYQSDNPTANDYFQLLQGWLSTERNVGSMISFGLRTDYLGEEILELVRTLNERTESTNRLVKVQLSNATILKVSYWPLTEEQELLKFIFAAKIIEA
;
A
#
# COMPACT_ATOMS: atom_id res chain seq x y z
N MET A 1 39.64 36.23 11.07
CA MET A 1 40.17 35.02 10.43
C MET A 1 39.25 34.63 9.29
N VAL A 2 39.70 34.79 8.04
CA VAL A 2 39.00 34.20 6.88
C VAL A 2 39.43 32.75 6.81
N SER A 3 38.53 31.84 7.16
CA SER A 3 38.74 30.40 6.99
C SER A 3 38.77 30.09 5.49
N TYR A 4 39.95 29.81 4.94
CA TYR A 4 40.08 29.24 3.60
C TYR A 4 39.75 27.75 3.68
N SER A 5 38.47 27.42 3.56
CA SER A 5 38.08 26.02 3.33
C SER A 5 38.47 25.63 1.91
N ILE A 6 39.44 24.71 1.78
CA ILE A 6 39.75 24.10 0.49
C ILE A 6 38.52 23.31 0.06
N PRO A 7 37.90 23.62 -1.10
CA PRO A 7 36.77 22.86 -1.59
C PRO A 7 37.18 21.40 -1.79
N MET A 8 36.33 20.48 -1.34
CA MET A 8 36.57 19.05 -1.53
C MET A 8 36.76 18.75 -3.03
N GLY A 9 37.81 18.00 -3.36
CA GLY A 9 38.08 17.57 -4.73
C GLY A 9 36.96 16.70 -5.30
N TYR A 10 36.81 16.70 -6.63
CA TYR A 10 35.70 16.05 -7.33
C TYR A 10 35.57 14.55 -6.99
N GLU A 11 36.67 13.79 -7.03
CA GLU A 11 36.64 12.35 -6.75
C GLU A 11 36.31 12.04 -5.27
N SER A 12 36.84 12.84 -4.34
CA SER A 12 36.46 12.72 -2.92
C SER A 12 34.98 13.00 -2.71
N LEU A 13 34.44 14.03 -3.38
CA LEU A 13 33.03 14.37 -3.31
C LEU A 13 32.14 13.25 -3.88
N ARG A 14 32.53 12.64 -5.00
CA ARG A 14 31.80 11.49 -5.58
C ARG A 14 31.74 10.31 -4.61
N THR A 15 32.87 9.97 -4.00
CA THR A 15 32.96 8.89 -3.02
C THR A 15 32.08 9.17 -1.81
N VAL A 16 32.15 10.38 -1.25
CA VAL A 16 31.29 10.78 -0.12
C VAL A 16 29.82 10.66 -0.50
N LEU A 17 29.40 11.20 -1.65
CA LEU A 17 28.01 11.15 -2.11
C LEU A 17 27.54 9.71 -2.37
N LEU A 18 28.41 8.81 -2.83
CA LEU A 18 28.06 7.41 -3.08
C LEU A 18 27.66 6.68 -1.79
N HIS A 19 28.29 7.05 -0.65
CA HIS A 19 28.06 6.44 0.66
C HIS A 19 27.18 7.28 1.59
N THR A 20 26.68 8.42 1.12
CA THR A 20 25.77 9.29 1.89
C THR A 20 24.33 8.84 1.75
N ASP A 21 23.55 8.88 2.84
CA ASP A 21 22.12 8.59 2.83
C ASP A 21 21.38 9.41 1.74
N PRO A 22 20.50 8.78 0.92
CA PRO A 22 19.73 9.44 -0.12
C PRO A 22 19.02 10.73 0.32
N ASN A 23 18.37 10.74 1.50
CA ASN A 23 17.62 11.90 1.96
C ASN A 23 18.56 13.06 2.34
N LEU A 24 19.72 12.75 2.90
CA LEU A 24 20.76 13.75 3.15
C LEU A 24 21.31 14.32 1.83
N ARG A 25 21.53 13.48 0.81
CA ARG A 25 21.95 13.93 -0.52
C ARG A 25 20.95 14.92 -1.12
N PHE A 26 19.64 14.63 -1.04
CA PHE A 26 18.61 15.55 -1.54
C PHE A 26 18.65 16.89 -0.81
N LYS A 27 18.80 16.90 0.52
CA LYS A 27 18.91 18.12 1.33
C LYS A 27 20.17 18.92 0.96
N ILE A 28 21.32 18.26 0.79
CA ILE A 28 22.58 18.90 0.39
C ILE A 28 22.44 19.52 -1.01
N ALA A 29 21.95 18.75 -1.98
CA ALA A 29 21.72 19.23 -3.34
C ALA A 29 20.76 20.41 -3.37
N GLN A 30 19.69 20.39 -2.55
CA GLN A 30 18.76 21.50 -2.45
C GLN A 30 19.43 22.77 -1.92
N ARG A 31 20.22 22.67 -0.84
CA ARG A 31 20.88 23.81 -0.16
C ARG A 31 22.13 24.32 -0.88
N ILE A 32 22.84 23.46 -1.60
CA ILE A 32 24.11 23.79 -2.27
C ILE A 32 23.99 23.48 -3.78
N PRO A 33 23.48 24.44 -4.58
CA PRO A 33 23.23 24.22 -6.01
C PRO A 33 24.46 23.75 -6.80
N LYS A 34 25.66 24.19 -6.42
CA LYS A 34 26.93 23.82 -7.08
C LYS A 34 27.22 22.32 -7.08
N ILE A 35 26.69 21.56 -6.12
CA ILE A 35 26.94 20.11 -5.99
C ILE A 35 25.89 19.28 -6.76
N ARG A 36 24.76 19.87 -7.18
CA ARG A 36 23.61 19.16 -7.79
C ARG A 36 24.01 18.27 -8.97
N LEU A 37 24.81 18.78 -9.90
CA LEU A 37 25.22 18.01 -11.08
C LEU A 37 26.04 16.78 -10.69
N THR A 38 26.99 16.95 -9.76
CA THR A 38 27.81 15.83 -9.28
C THR A 38 26.97 14.84 -8.49
N GLU A 39 26.05 15.32 -7.65
CA GLU A 39 25.10 14.49 -6.91
C GLU A 39 24.24 13.64 -7.84
N LYS A 40 23.68 14.23 -8.90
CA LYS A 40 22.85 13.53 -9.89
C LYS A 40 23.64 12.53 -10.75
N ALA A 41 24.91 12.81 -11.04
CA ALA A 41 25.78 11.88 -11.75
C ALA A 41 26.20 10.65 -10.91
N VAL A 42 26.33 10.81 -9.58
CA VAL A 42 26.66 9.69 -8.68
C VAL A 42 25.43 8.77 -8.53
N PRO A 43 25.58 7.44 -8.72
CA PRO A 43 24.49 6.48 -8.55
C PRO A 43 23.76 6.65 -7.22
N LEU A 44 22.43 6.60 -7.27
CA LEU A 44 21.58 6.68 -6.08
C LEU A 44 21.19 5.27 -5.65
N ARG A 45 21.64 4.85 -4.47
CA ARG A 45 21.32 3.55 -3.86
C ARG A 45 20.34 3.76 -2.72
N ILE A 46 19.20 3.09 -2.79
CA ILE A 46 18.10 3.19 -1.83
C ILE A 46 17.82 1.79 -1.29
N GLU A 47 17.71 1.65 0.03
CA GLU A 47 17.38 0.37 0.66
C GLU A 47 15.88 0.06 0.50
N GLN A 48 15.02 1.03 0.78
CA GLN A 48 13.57 0.89 0.63
C GLN A 48 12.98 2.11 -0.08
N LEU A 49 12.22 1.87 -1.15
CA LEU A 49 11.48 2.90 -1.87
C LEU A 49 10.00 2.52 -1.91
N SER A 50 9.13 3.39 -1.42
CA SER A 50 7.67 3.27 -1.59
C SER A 50 7.16 4.46 -2.38
N LEU A 51 6.37 4.19 -3.42
CA LEU A 51 5.80 5.19 -4.31
C LEU A 51 4.28 5.09 -4.29
N GLU A 52 3.63 6.15 -3.83
CA GLU A 52 2.18 6.37 -3.82
C GLU A 52 1.89 7.69 -4.54
N GLU A 53 0.62 7.96 -4.88
CA GLU A 53 0.29 9.15 -5.67
C GLU A 53 0.74 10.47 -5.03
N PHE A 54 0.54 10.62 -3.71
CA PHE A 54 0.93 11.82 -2.95
C PHE A 54 1.92 11.55 -1.82
N LYS A 55 2.52 10.35 -1.80
CA LYS A 55 3.51 9.99 -0.79
C LYS A 55 4.67 9.25 -1.42
N THR A 56 5.88 9.72 -1.12
CA THR A 56 7.12 9.04 -1.52
C THR A 56 7.92 8.77 -0.27
N THR A 57 8.34 7.53 -0.07
CA THR A 57 9.15 7.13 1.08
C THR A 57 10.48 6.61 0.61
N VAL A 58 11.57 7.21 1.08
CA VAL A 58 12.95 6.85 0.76
C VAL A 58 13.63 6.44 2.07
N ASN A 59 14.00 5.17 2.17
CA ASN A 59 14.44 4.54 3.41
C ASN A 59 13.42 4.79 4.55
N SER A 60 13.84 5.45 5.63
CA SER A 60 13.01 5.76 6.80
C SER A 60 12.34 7.13 6.76
N GLN A 61 12.50 7.89 5.67
CA GLN A 61 11.94 9.24 5.54
C GLN A 61 10.79 9.25 4.52
N SER A 62 9.62 9.72 4.94
CA SER A 62 8.47 9.92 4.05
C SER A 62 8.25 11.39 3.73
N TYR A 63 7.88 11.65 2.47
CA TYR A 63 7.45 12.94 1.95
C TYR A 63 5.99 12.80 1.53
N THR A 64 5.07 13.33 2.33
CA THR A 64 3.64 13.26 2.07
C THR A 64 3.11 14.64 1.69
N LEU A 65 2.35 14.71 0.61
CA LEU A 65 1.65 15.90 0.15
C LEU A 65 0.16 15.81 0.44
N GLY A 66 -0.42 16.92 0.85
CA GLY A 66 -1.85 17.09 0.95
C GLY A 66 -2.26 18.55 0.84
N VAL A 67 -3.56 18.81 0.90
CA VAL A 67 -4.13 20.16 0.91
C VAL A 67 -4.48 20.52 2.35
N TYR A 68 -3.82 21.54 2.88
CA TYR A 68 -4.15 22.16 4.15
C TYR A 68 -5.23 23.23 3.94
N ARG A 69 -6.30 23.14 4.73
CA ARG A 69 -7.45 24.06 4.66
C ARG A 69 -7.38 25.05 5.80
N HIS A 70 -6.97 26.28 5.52
CA HIS A 70 -6.93 27.37 6.50
C HIS A 70 -8.29 28.06 6.56
N PHE A 71 -9.01 27.88 7.67
CA PHE A 71 -10.29 28.55 7.91
C PHE A 71 -10.05 29.97 8.43
N HIS A 72 -10.80 30.93 7.89
CA HIS A 72 -10.76 32.32 8.37
C HIS A 72 -11.68 32.54 9.57
N THR A 73 -12.49 31.52 9.94
CA THR A 73 -13.38 31.52 11.09
C THR A 73 -12.72 30.88 12.31
N LYS A 74 -13.12 31.31 13.52
CA LYS A 74 -12.62 30.73 14.78
C LYS A 74 -13.06 29.28 14.97
N GLU A 75 -14.24 28.93 14.47
CA GLU A 75 -14.76 27.55 14.52
C GLU A 75 -14.28 26.78 13.28
N ILE A 76 -13.44 25.77 13.51
CA ILE A 76 -12.98 24.83 12.49
C ILE A 76 -13.66 23.48 12.79
N PRO A 77 -14.37 22.89 11.81
CA PRO A 77 -14.94 21.56 11.97
C PRO A 77 -13.87 20.53 12.35
N MET A 78 -14.16 19.65 13.32
CA MET A 78 -13.21 18.71 13.91
C MET A 78 -12.61 17.76 12.86
N LYS A 79 -13.41 17.28 11.89
CA LYS A 79 -12.90 16.46 10.77
C LYS A 79 -11.84 17.21 9.95
N ILE A 80 -11.96 18.52 9.84
CA ILE A 80 -11.02 19.35 9.08
C ILE A 80 -9.76 19.61 9.90
N GLU A 81 -9.91 19.99 11.16
CA GLU A 81 -8.79 20.16 12.08
C GLU A 81 -7.94 18.87 12.20
N THR A 82 -8.61 17.73 12.41
CA THR A 82 -7.95 16.41 12.47
C THR A 82 -7.18 16.11 11.18
N GLY A 83 -7.80 16.33 10.02
CA GLY A 83 -7.14 16.13 8.72
C GLY A 83 -5.94 17.06 8.51
N ASN A 84 -6.07 18.33 8.91
CA ASN A 84 -5.00 19.33 8.82
C ASN A 84 -3.82 19.03 9.77
N ASN A 85 -4.09 18.47 10.94
CA ASN A 85 -3.08 18.05 11.91
C ASN A 85 -2.33 16.78 11.46
N TRP A 86 -2.96 15.97 10.60
CA TRP A 86 -2.34 14.82 9.95
C TRP A 86 -1.47 15.26 8.76
N GLU A 87 -1.91 15.07 7.52
CA GLU A 87 -1.14 15.39 6.30
C GLU A 87 -1.91 16.31 5.35
N GLY A 88 -3.06 16.83 5.80
CA GLY A 88 -4.02 17.50 4.95
C GLY A 88 -4.90 16.51 4.18
N VAL A 89 -5.65 17.03 3.21
CA VAL A 89 -6.50 16.22 2.33
C VAL A 89 -5.68 15.72 1.14
N SER A 90 -5.72 14.42 0.86
CA SER A 90 -4.98 13.76 -0.24
C SER A 90 -5.67 13.86 -1.61
N CYS A 91 -6.32 14.99 -1.89
CA CYS A 91 -6.92 15.30 -3.18
C CYS A 91 -7.12 16.81 -3.32
N ASP A 92 -7.23 17.27 -4.56
CA ASP A 92 -7.52 18.66 -4.86
C ASP A 92 -8.94 19.05 -4.40
N LEU A 93 -9.13 20.35 -4.16
CA LEU A 93 -10.44 20.89 -3.79
C LEU A 93 -10.97 21.80 -4.89
N ASP A 94 -12.29 21.78 -5.11
CA ASP A 94 -12.98 22.73 -5.97
C ASP A 94 -13.17 24.10 -5.28
N GLN A 95 -13.73 25.06 -6.01
CA GLN A 95 -14.02 26.41 -5.48
C GLN A 95 -14.98 26.39 -4.28
N GLY A 96 -15.78 25.33 -4.12
CA GLY A 96 -16.68 25.11 -2.98
C GLY A 96 -16.03 24.38 -1.80
N GLY A 97 -14.74 24.05 -1.89
CA GLY A 97 -14.00 23.32 -0.86
C GLY A 97 -14.27 21.81 -0.82
N ARG A 98 -14.88 21.25 -1.88
CA ARG A 98 -15.16 19.81 -2.02
C ARG A 98 -14.02 19.09 -2.70
N ARG A 99 -13.90 17.79 -2.40
CA ARG A 99 -12.86 16.92 -2.96
C ARG A 99 -13.09 16.65 -4.43
N ILE A 100 -12.06 16.87 -5.24
CA ILE A 100 -11.99 16.43 -6.63
C ILE A 100 -11.43 15.01 -6.64
N PRO A 101 -12.15 14.04 -7.21
CA PRO A 101 -11.66 12.69 -7.47
C PRO A 101 -10.24 12.62 -8.02
N ASN A 102 -9.33 11.88 -7.35
CA ASN A 102 -7.99 11.66 -7.88
C ASN A 102 -8.03 10.94 -9.23
N SER A 103 -9.01 10.04 -9.43
CA SER A 103 -9.26 9.33 -10.70
C SER A 103 -9.41 10.27 -11.90
N SER A 104 -9.89 11.50 -11.69
CA SER A 104 -10.08 12.51 -12.74
C SER A 104 -8.82 13.30 -13.12
N THR A 105 -7.74 13.18 -12.35
CA THR A 105 -6.51 13.94 -12.61
C THR A 105 -5.81 13.44 -13.88
N PRO A 106 -5.21 14.33 -14.70
CA PRO A 106 -4.55 13.93 -15.94
C PRO A 106 -3.32 13.06 -15.67
N ILE A 107 -3.02 12.16 -16.60
CA ILE A 107 -1.76 11.40 -16.64
C ILE A 107 -0.71 12.27 -17.36
N LEU A 108 0.34 12.68 -16.66
CA LEU A 108 1.41 13.49 -17.24
C LEU A 108 2.48 12.60 -17.88
N SER A 109 3.28 13.16 -18.78
CA SER A 109 4.41 12.41 -19.39
C SER A 109 5.36 11.85 -18.33
N GLY A 110 5.65 10.55 -18.40
CA GLY A 110 6.48 9.85 -17.41
C GLY A 110 5.72 9.33 -16.19
N ASP A 111 4.45 9.69 -16.01
CA ASP A 111 3.61 9.07 -14.99
C ASP A 111 3.29 7.62 -15.33
N VAL A 112 3.08 6.82 -14.30
CA VAL A 112 2.69 5.42 -14.43
C VAL A 112 1.37 5.19 -13.70
N SER A 113 0.33 4.89 -14.48
CA SER A 113 -1.03 4.72 -13.99
C SER A 113 -1.31 3.25 -13.69
N SER A 114 -1.85 2.96 -12.51
CA SER A 114 -2.51 1.68 -12.24
C SER A 114 -4.03 1.83 -12.25
N ARG A 115 -4.56 2.90 -12.87
CA ARG A 115 -6.00 3.17 -12.82
C ARG A 115 -6.80 2.22 -13.69
N MET A 116 -7.94 1.77 -13.19
CA MET A 116 -8.92 1.02 -13.99
C MET A 116 -9.96 1.99 -14.56
N GLU A 117 -10.27 1.86 -15.86
CA GLU A 117 -11.20 2.75 -16.58
C GLU A 117 -12.62 2.80 -15.96
N ASN A 118 -12.99 1.81 -15.15
CA ASN A 118 -14.35 1.62 -14.65
C ASN A 118 -14.54 1.84 -13.14
N THR A 119 -13.60 2.48 -12.43
CA THR A 119 -13.92 2.92 -11.05
C THR A 119 -14.92 4.07 -11.14
N THR A 120 -16.21 3.74 -11.03
CA THR A 120 -17.28 4.70 -10.80
C THR A 120 -16.98 5.38 -9.46
N ASP A 121 -16.30 6.52 -9.52
CA ASP A 121 -16.15 7.34 -8.34
C ASP A 121 -17.56 7.78 -7.94
N ARG A 122 -18.00 7.39 -6.75
CA ARG A 122 -19.31 7.80 -6.27
C ARG A 122 -19.26 9.31 -6.11
N GLN A 123 -19.82 10.01 -7.09
CA GLN A 123 -20.09 11.43 -7.02
C GLN A 123 -20.83 11.70 -5.71
N ARG A 124 -20.15 12.34 -4.75
CA ARG A 124 -20.71 12.70 -3.44
C ARG A 124 -21.56 13.97 -3.52
N ASP A 125 -21.85 14.43 -4.72
CA ASP A 125 -22.60 15.65 -5.01
C ASP A 125 -23.96 15.38 -5.65
N THR A 126 -24.44 14.13 -5.57
CA THR A 126 -25.82 13.78 -5.93
C THR A 126 -26.81 14.34 -4.92
N GLU A 127 -28.02 14.64 -5.39
CA GLU A 127 -29.15 15.02 -4.53
C GLU A 127 -29.43 13.94 -3.49
N GLU A 128 -29.22 12.66 -3.84
CA GLU A 128 -29.30 11.53 -2.91
C GLU A 128 -28.33 11.65 -1.73
N THR A 129 -27.10 12.11 -1.98
CA THR A 129 -26.10 12.31 -0.92
C THR A 129 -26.49 13.45 0.00
N GLU A 130 -26.98 14.56 -0.56
CA GLU A 130 -27.48 15.69 0.23
C GLU A 130 -28.67 15.27 1.10
N GLN A 131 -29.64 14.57 0.51
CA GLN A 131 -30.79 14.05 1.23
C GLN A 131 -30.36 13.09 2.34
N GLY A 132 -29.39 12.20 2.06
CA GLY A 132 -28.81 11.31 3.05
C GLY A 132 -28.18 12.04 4.24
N TYR A 133 -27.50 13.17 4.00
CA TYR A 133 -26.98 14.03 5.07
C TYR A 133 -28.08 14.75 5.84
N GLN A 134 -29.13 15.23 5.18
CA GLN A 134 -30.29 15.85 5.85
C GLN A 134 -31.04 14.84 6.73
N ASP A 135 -31.25 13.62 6.23
CA ASP A 135 -31.92 12.54 6.96
C ASP A 135 -31.09 12.10 8.17
N SER A 136 -29.76 11.99 7.98
CA SER A 136 -28.82 11.70 9.07
C SER A 136 -28.88 12.79 10.13
N LEU A 137 -28.74 14.07 9.73
CA LEU A 137 -28.83 15.22 10.63
C LEU A 137 -30.13 15.18 11.46
N ARG A 138 -31.28 14.96 10.81
CA ARG A 138 -32.59 14.86 11.47
C ARG A 138 -32.65 13.70 12.47
N ARG A 139 -32.06 12.54 12.14
CA ARG A 139 -31.97 11.39 13.05
C ARG A 139 -31.13 11.73 14.29
N TYR A 140 -29.98 12.37 14.09
CA TYR A 140 -29.08 12.75 15.17
C TYR A 140 -29.69 13.85 16.07
N GLU A 141 -30.36 14.85 15.50
CA GLU A 141 -31.09 15.88 16.25
C GLU A 141 -32.20 15.28 17.11
N LYS A 142 -33.03 14.38 16.55
CA LYS A 142 -34.05 13.64 17.31
C LYS A 142 -33.47 12.79 18.42
N ALA A 143 -32.31 12.14 18.19
CA ALA A 143 -31.63 11.35 19.21
C ALA A 143 -31.14 12.24 20.37
N LEU A 144 -30.59 13.42 20.05
CA LEU A 144 -30.14 14.40 21.03
C LEU A 144 -31.32 14.97 21.84
N GLU A 145 -32.45 15.29 21.19
CA GLU A 145 -33.68 15.71 21.86
C GLU A 145 -34.20 14.63 22.83
N LYS A 146 -34.20 13.36 22.41
CA LYS A 146 -34.62 12.25 23.26
C LYS A 146 -33.73 12.12 24.50
N ILE A 147 -32.41 12.28 24.34
CA ILE A 147 -31.46 12.29 25.45
C ILE A 147 -31.74 13.45 26.41
N ASN A 148 -31.90 14.67 25.89
CA ASN A 148 -32.20 15.85 26.71
C ASN A 148 -33.54 15.69 27.46
N LYS A 149 -34.55 15.07 26.84
CA LYS A 149 -35.84 14.78 27.48
C LYS A 149 -35.67 13.77 28.62
N LEU A 150 -34.95 12.67 28.41
CA LEU A 150 -34.67 11.69 29.45
C LEU A 150 -33.90 12.30 30.64
N GLU A 151 -32.94 13.19 30.37
CA GLU A 151 -32.24 13.97 31.40
C GLU A 151 -33.19 14.86 32.19
N SER A 152 -34.09 15.57 31.51
CA SER A 152 -35.08 16.43 32.17
C SER A 152 -36.11 15.66 33.02
N GLU A 153 -36.37 14.40 32.68
CA GLU A 153 -37.24 13.48 33.43
C GLU A 153 -36.51 12.79 34.60
N GLY A 154 -35.22 13.09 34.83
CA GLY A 154 -34.39 12.44 35.86
C GLY A 154 -34.07 10.97 35.55
N LYS A 155 -34.34 10.50 34.34
CA LYS A 155 -34.05 9.13 33.87
C LYS A 155 -32.66 9.09 33.25
N THR A 156 -31.62 9.16 34.08
CA THR A 156 -30.24 8.94 33.60
C THR A 156 -30.11 7.49 33.11
N ILE A 157 -29.63 7.31 31.88
CA ILE A 157 -29.48 6.00 31.23
C ILE A 157 -28.44 5.18 32.03
N LEU A 158 -28.95 4.21 32.82
CA LEU A 158 -28.24 3.18 33.58
C LEU A 158 -27.22 3.68 34.62
N MET A 159 -27.70 3.78 35.87
CA MET A 159 -26.85 3.77 37.06
C MET A 159 -26.26 2.37 37.27
N THR A 160 -25.00 2.17 36.89
CA THR A 160 -24.10 1.32 37.66
C THR A 160 -23.47 2.20 38.73
N GLU A 161 -23.44 1.77 39.99
CA GLU A 161 -22.92 2.52 41.15
C GLU A 161 -21.45 2.96 41.00
N ASP A 162 -20.77 2.50 39.94
CA ASP A 162 -19.36 2.73 39.64
C ASP A 162 -19.08 3.97 38.75
N GLY A 163 -20.08 4.79 38.44
CA GLY A 163 -19.92 6.00 37.62
C GLY A 163 -19.58 5.77 36.14
N ARG A 164 -19.48 4.51 35.68
CA ARG A 164 -19.22 4.19 34.27
C ARG A 164 -20.39 4.55 33.36
N GLY A 165 -21.63 4.37 33.82
CA GLY A 165 -22.83 4.72 33.05
C GLY A 165 -22.93 6.22 32.72
N ILE A 166 -22.62 7.09 33.68
CA ILE A 166 -22.62 8.56 33.49
C ILE A 166 -21.57 8.96 32.44
N ARG A 167 -20.38 8.38 32.50
CA ARG A 167 -19.29 8.64 31.54
C ARG A 167 -19.67 8.22 30.12
N LEU A 168 -20.27 7.03 29.95
CA LEU A 168 -20.73 6.53 28.65
C LEU A 168 -21.85 7.42 28.07
N HIS A 169 -22.77 7.88 28.91
CA HIS A 169 -23.87 8.77 28.52
C HIS A 169 -23.38 10.16 28.04
N LEU A 170 -22.47 10.79 28.78
CA LEU A 170 -21.82 12.05 28.39
C LEU A 170 -21.07 11.90 27.06
N GLN A 171 -20.29 10.83 26.91
CA GLN A 171 -19.56 10.55 25.67
C GLN A 171 -20.50 10.35 24.47
N LEU A 172 -21.65 9.72 24.66
CA LEU A 172 -22.66 9.58 23.60
C LEU A 172 -23.26 10.93 23.21
N LYS A 173 -23.62 11.78 24.19
CA LYS A 173 -24.18 13.10 23.94
C LYS A 173 -23.20 14.02 23.20
N GLU A 174 -21.95 14.09 23.66
CA GLU A 174 -20.87 14.84 23.02
C GLU A 174 -20.63 14.35 21.58
N ARG A 175 -20.63 13.03 21.37
CA ARG A 175 -20.48 12.44 20.04
C ARG A 175 -21.65 12.81 19.12
N LEU A 176 -22.89 12.81 19.60
CA LEU A 176 -24.05 13.23 18.82
C LEU A 176 -23.96 14.70 18.43
N GLN A 177 -23.56 15.58 19.36
CA GLN A 177 -23.37 17.00 19.08
C GLN A 177 -22.28 17.24 18.04
N LEU A 178 -21.16 16.49 18.13
CA LEU A 178 -20.10 16.50 17.13
C LEU A 178 -20.61 16.07 15.75
N GLU A 179 -21.31 14.93 15.65
CA GLU A 179 -21.86 14.47 14.36
C GLU A 179 -22.86 15.47 13.77
N ILE A 180 -23.75 16.06 14.58
CA ILE A 180 -24.67 17.12 14.14
C ILE A 180 -23.89 18.30 13.55
N HIS A 181 -22.85 18.77 14.24
CA HIS A 181 -22.01 19.86 13.74
C HIS A 181 -21.33 19.51 12.42
N GLU A 182 -20.83 18.28 12.29
CA GLU A 182 -20.20 17.78 11.06
C GLU A 182 -21.19 17.68 9.90
N TYR A 183 -22.39 17.12 10.09
CA TYR A 183 -23.40 17.07 9.03
C TYR A 183 -23.86 18.47 8.62
N ARG A 184 -24.01 19.40 9.57
CA ARG A 184 -24.30 20.81 9.23
C ARG A 184 -23.19 21.43 8.38
N ASN A 185 -21.93 21.12 8.68
CA ASN A 185 -20.80 21.58 7.87
C ASN A 185 -20.75 20.91 6.49
N ASP A 186 -21.01 19.60 6.40
CA ASP A 186 -21.09 18.88 5.12
C ASP A 186 -22.21 19.47 4.24
N LEU A 187 -23.35 19.82 4.82
CA LEU A 187 -24.47 20.51 4.13
C LEU A 187 -24.13 21.93 3.67
N ARG A 188 -23.29 22.68 4.41
CA ARG A 188 -22.84 24.02 3.97
C ARG A 188 -22.16 23.99 2.61
N SER A 189 -21.42 22.92 2.30
CA SER A 189 -20.78 22.77 0.99
C SER A 189 -21.77 22.69 -0.18
N PHE A 190 -23.00 22.19 0.04
CA PHE A 190 -24.08 22.19 -0.97
C PHE A 190 -24.66 23.59 -1.13
N HIS A 191 -24.85 24.31 -0.03
CA HIS A 191 -25.31 25.69 -0.03
C HIS A 191 -24.35 26.64 -0.75
N TYR A 192 -23.04 26.51 -0.51
CA TYR A 192 -22.03 27.32 -1.20
C TYR A 192 -22.10 27.11 -2.73
N ARG A 193 -22.27 25.87 -3.19
CA ARG A 193 -22.41 25.56 -4.63
C ARG A 193 -23.69 26.16 -5.23
N ARG A 194 -24.85 25.92 -4.62
CA ARG A 194 -26.14 26.44 -5.14
C ARG A 194 -26.14 27.96 -5.32
N ASN A 195 -25.46 28.66 -4.41
CA ASN A 195 -25.40 30.12 -4.40
C ASN A 195 -24.10 30.68 -5.01
N SER A 196 -23.24 29.83 -5.58
CA SER A 196 -21.93 30.22 -6.14
C SER A 196 -21.04 31.03 -5.17
N PHE A 197 -21.13 30.73 -3.87
CA PHE A 197 -20.28 31.32 -2.84
C PHE A 197 -18.99 30.53 -2.66
N SER A 198 -17.89 31.22 -2.37
CA SER A 198 -16.66 30.58 -1.92
C SER A 198 -16.69 30.38 -0.40
N PRO A 199 -16.27 29.21 0.11
CA PRO A 199 -16.11 29.03 1.53
C PRO A 199 -15.01 29.96 2.08
N PRO A 200 -15.06 30.36 3.36
CA PRO A 200 -14.06 31.22 4.00
C PRO A 200 -12.78 30.42 4.33
N ILE A 201 -12.19 29.78 3.32
CA ILE A 201 -11.07 28.86 3.44
C ILE A 201 -10.01 29.24 2.41
N SER A 202 -8.76 29.36 2.86
CA SER A 202 -7.60 29.36 1.97
C SER A 202 -6.94 27.99 1.95
N CYS A 203 -6.64 27.48 0.76
CA CYS A 203 -5.94 26.22 0.58
C CYS A 203 -4.43 26.44 0.46
N PHE A 204 -3.64 25.51 0.98
CA PHE A 204 -2.19 25.48 0.85
C PHE A 204 -1.73 24.06 0.50
N ILE A 205 -0.73 23.93 -0.37
CA ILE A 205 -0.03 22.66 -0.52
C ILE A 205 0.78 22.42 0.77
N HIS A 206 0.54 21.28 1.38
CA HIS A 206 1.09 20.87 2.66
C HIS A 206 2.07 19.72 2.43
N LEU A 207 3.36 19.97 2.59
CA LEU A 207 4.40 18.95 2.55
C LEU A 207 4.78 18.56 3.98
N THR A 208 4.47 17.32 4.34
CA THR A 208 4.87 16.69 5.59
C THR A 208 6.10 15.81 5.33
N ILE A 209 7.19 16.09 6.02
CA ILE A 209 8.40 15.27 6.02
C ILE A 209 8.51 14.59 7.38
N THR A 210 8.44 13.26 7.39
CA THR A 210 8.51 12.46 8.63
C THR A 210 9.75 11.59 8.62
N GLN A 211 10.51 11.60 9.72
CA GLN A 211 11.66 10.74 9.95
C GLN A 211 11.59 10.21 11.39
N GLY A 212 11.18 8.96 11.56
CA GLY A 212 10.83 8.43 12.89
C GLY A 212 9.72 9.26 13.53
N ASN A 213 9.95 9.78 14.74
CA ASN A 213 8.99 10.62 15.46
C ASN A 213 9.10 12.12 15.11
N VAL A 214 10.08 12.50 14.28
CA VAL A 214 10.29 13.90 13.89
C VAL A 214 9.43 14.21 12.68
N LYS A 215 8.57 15.22 12.80
CA LYS A 215 7.70 15.72 11.74
C LYS A 215 8.03 17.17 11.43
N THR A 216 8.35 17.46 10.16
CA THR A 216 8.55 18.82 9.66
C THR A 216 7.45 19.13 8.65
N ILE A 217 6.85 20.32 8.76
CA ILE A 217 5.77 20.77 7.88
C ILE A 217 6.23 21.99 7.09
N GLN A 218 6.00 21.97 5.79
CA GLN A 218 6.18 23.11 4.90
C GLN A 218 4.85 23.39 4.20
N ARG A 219 4.42 24.65 4.18
CA ARG A 219 3.18 25.08 3.53
C ARG A 219 3.52 26.02 2.39
N TYR A 220 2.93 25.78 1.23
CA TYR A 220 3.11 26.57 0.02
C TYR A 220 1.76 27.10 -0.44
N VAL A 221 1.74 28.28 -1.03
CA VAL A 221 0.54 28.84 -1.65
C VAL A 221 0.00 27.84 -2.67
N TYR A 222 -1.31 27.62 -2.68
CA TYR A 222 -1.97 26.68 -3.57
C TYR A 222 -2.10 27.26 -4.99
N ASN A 223 -0.97 27.32 -5.70
CA ASN A 223 -0.87 27.78 -7.09
C ASN A 223 -0.63 26.65 -8.10
N HIS A 224 -0.57 25.41 -7.61
CA HIS A 224 -0.46 24.18 -8.40
C HIS A 224 -1.49 23.20 -7.85
N LYS A 225 -1.97 22.30 -8.72
CA LYS A 225 -2.73 21.13 -8.30
C LYS A 225 -1.84 20.15 -7.54
N LEU A 226 -2.44 19.33 -6.69
CA LEU A 226 -1.72 18.41 -5.81
C LEU A 226 -0.89 17.40 -6.62
N TYR A 227 -1.42 16.94 -7.76
CA TYR A 227 -0.70 16.03 -8.66
C TYR A 227 0.52 16.67 -9.33
N GLU A 228 0.46 17.97 -9.63
CA GLU A 228 1.61 18.73 -10.15
C GLU A 228 2.67 18.90 -9.07
N ALA A 229 2.26 19.16 -7.83
CA ALA A 229 3.16 19.24 -6.69
C ALA A 229 3.87 17.90 -6.42
N ALA A 230 3.14 16.77 -6.53
CA ALA A 230 3.72 15.44 -6.38
C ALA A 230 4.70 15.09 -7.50
N LYS A 231 4.35 15.42 -8.74
CA LYS A 231 5.26 15.31 -9.89
C LYS A 231 6.55 16.10 -9.66
N LYS A 232 6.42 17.37 -9.28
CA LYS A 232 7.55 18.26 -9.02
C LYS A 232 8.42 17.79 -7.86
N LEU A 233 7.82 17.24 -6.80
CA LEU A 233 8.55 16.63 -5.69
C LEU A 233 9.42 15.48 -6.20
N ASN A 234 8.84 14.54 -6.95
CA ASN A 234 9.59 13.39 -7.48
C ASN A 234 10.62 13.79 -8.55
N GLU A 235 10.40 14.88 -9.28
CA GLU A 235 11.43 15.49 -10.14
C GLU A 235 12.62 16.02 -9.33
N ILE A 236 12.36 16.72 -8.23
CA ILE A 236 13.43 17.19 -7.33
C ILE A 236 14.25 15.98 -6.81
N LEU A 237 13.58 14.92 -6.38
CA LEU A 237 14.22 13.72 -5.82
C LEU A 237 14.99 12.94 -6.90
N PHE A 238 14.36 12.61 -8.04
CA PHE A 238 14.84 11.58 -8.95
C PHE A 238 15.15 12.03 -10.38
N ALA A 239 14.71 13.21 -10.83
CA ALA A 239 14.99 13.64 -12.21
C ALA A 239 16.50 13.78 -12.47
N ASN A 240 16.86 13.73 -13.76
CA ASN A 240 18.24 13.71 -14.26
C ASN A 240 19.05 12.50 -13.78
N ARG A 241 18.35 11.39 -13.52
CA ARG A 241 18.94 10.08 -13.26
C ARG A 241 18.34 9.10 -14.27
N PRO A 242 19.14 8.48 -15.14
CA PRO A 242 18.60 7.47 -16.06
C PRO A 242 18.11 6.25 -15.29
N ILE A 243 18.85 5.86 -14.24
CA ILE A 243 18.52 4.72 -13.40
C ILE A 243 18.83 4.99 -11.92
N ILE A 244 17.96 4.50 -11.03
CA ILE A 244 18.21 4.41 -9.59
C ILE A 244 18.29 2.94 -9.16
N ILE A 245 19.09 2.66 -8.13
CA ILE A 245 19.29 1.31 -7.60
C ILE A 245 18.51 1.18 -6.29
N VAL A 246 17.58 0.24 -6.24
CA VAL A 246 16.67 0.05 -5.10
C VAL A 246 16.79 -1.40 -4.61
N ASN A 247 16.99 -1.62 -3.32
CA ASN A 247 16.96 -2.98 -2.80
C ASN A 247 15.53 -3.51 -2.73
N LYS A 248 14.61 -2.76 -2.09
CA LYS A 248 13.20 -3.12 -1.94
C LYS A 248 12.30 -2.01 -2.49
N LEU A 249 11.58 -2.31 -3.57
CA LEU A 249 10.58 -1.42 -4.17
C LEU A 249 9.18 -1.86 -3.73
N HIS A 250 8.42 -0.95 -3.14
CA HIS A 250 7.04 -1.16 -2.75
C HIS A 250 6.13 -0.34 -3.67
N GLY A 251 5.16 -1.02 -4.28
CA GLY A 251 4.00 -0.41 -4.90
C GLY A 251 3.14 0.26 -3.84
N GLY A 252 2.60 1.42 -4.18
CA GLY A 252 1.77 2.21 -3.27
C GLY A 252 0.54 1.45 -2.77
N ARG A 253 0.03 1.86 -1.61
CA ARG A 253 -1.20 1.29 -1.04
C ARG A 253 -2.42 1.91 -1.75
N GLY A 254 -2.86 1.31 -2.84
CA GLY A 254 -4.06 1.78 -3.53
C GLY A 254 -4.30 1.01 -4.83
N PHE A 255 -5.55 0.60 -5.05
CA PHE A 255 -5.96 -0.10 -6.27
C PHE A 255 -6.10 0.82 -7.50
N ASN A 256 -5.79 2.12 -7.39
CA ASN A 256 -6.14 3.09 -8.42
C ASN A 256 -5.25 4.35 -8.42
N ASP A 257 -3.94 4.19 -8.20
CA ASP A 257 -3.02 5.31 -8.03
C ASP A 257 -2.28 5.65 -9.33
N VAL A 258 -1.73 6.87 -9.39
CA VAL A 258 -0.79 7.29 -10.42
C VAL A 258 0.54 7.61 -9.78
N LEU A 259 1.58 6.88 -10.17
CA LEU A 259 2.95 7.15 -9.75
C LEU A 259 3.46 8.35 -10.54
N ARG A 260 3.58 9.50 -9.86
CA ARG A 260 4.04 10.76 -10.45
C ARG A 260 5.56 10.77 -10.58
N LEU A 261 6.10 10.23 -11.67
CA LEU A 261 7.54 9.97 -11.82
C LEU A 261 8.19 10.84 -12.90
N PRO A 262 9.48 11.22 -12.78
CA PRO A 262 10.18 11.94 -13.83
C PRO A 262 10.21 11.17 -15.15
N ILE A 263 10.21 11.90 -16.26
CA ILE A 263 10.30 11.31 -17.60
C ILE A 263 11.57 10.47 -17.73
N GLY A 264 11.43 9.23 -18.20
CA GLY A 264 12.54 8.34 -18.49
C GLY A 264 13.22 7.68 -17.29
N LEU A 265 12.72 7.89 -16.07
CA LEU A 265 13.29 7.25 -14.88
C LEU A 265 13.13 5.72 -14.94
N LYS A 266 14.23 4.98 -14.77
CA LYS A 266 14.23 3.54 -14.56
C LYS A 266 14.69 3.15 -13.16
N ILE A 267 14.25 1.98 -12.69
CA ILE A 267 14.58 1.44 -11.37
C ILE A 267 15.18 0.04 -11.52
N SER A 268 16.42 -0.14 -11.08
CA SER A 268 17.02 -1.47 -10.87
C SER A 268 16.66 -1.93 -9.45
N ALA A 269 15.68 -2.84 -9.33
CA ALA A 269 15.21 -3.36 -8.05
C ALA A 269 15.69 -4.81 -7.79
N ASN A 270 16.09 -5.13 -6.55
CA ASN A 270 16.35 -6.53 -6.15
C ASN A 270 15.07 -7.27 -5.74
N SER A 271 14.17 -6.56 -5.04
CA SER A 271 12.89 -7.10 -4.56
C SER A 271 11.78 -6.12 -4.85
N VAL A 272 10.66 -6.63 -5.36
CA VAL A 272 9.47 -5.82 -5.67
C VAL A 272 8.28 -6.37 -4.89
N PHE A 273 7.51 -5.47 -4.29
CA PHE A 273 6.33 -5.77 -3.49
C PHE A 273 5.15 -4.98 -4.05
N GLY A 274 3.99 -5.59 -4.22
CA GLY A 274 2.81 -4.87 -4.71
C GLY A 274 1.56 -5.73 -4.77
N ASP A 275 0.48 -5.17 -5.32
CA ASP A 275 -0.73 -5.91 -5.67
C ASP A 275 -0.64 -6.45 -7.11
N ASN A 276 -1.37 -7.52 -7.43
CA ASN A 276 -1.35 -8.10 -8.78
C ASN A 276 -1.85 -7.12 -9.87
N SER A 277 -2.69 -6.15 -9.52
CA SER A 277 -3.10 -5.07 -10.43
C SER A 277 -1.96 -4.12 -10.81
N GLN A 278 -0.89 -4.05 -10.01
CA GLN A 278 0.22 -3.13 -10.20
C GLN A 278 1.38 -3.75 -11.01
N ILE A 279 1.28 -5.02 -11.42
CA ILE A 279 2.35 -5.74 -12.12
C ILE A 279 2.76 -5.04 -13.41
N VAL A 280 1.80 -4.72 -14.29
CA VAL A 280 2.07 -4.05 -15.58
C VAL A 280 2.57 -2.60 -15.37
N PRO A 281 1.94 -1.79 -14.51
CA PRO A 281 2.47 -0.47 -14.16
C PRO A 281 3.92 -0.52 -13.65
N ILE A 282 4.22 -1.37 -12.65
CA ILE A 282 5.56 -1.44 -12.05
C ILE A 282 6.58 -2.00 -13.04
N SER A 283 6.22 -2.98 -13.87
CA SER A 283 7.16 -3.53 -14.86
C SER A 283 7.64 -2.47 -15.86
N SER A 284 6.80 -1.47 -16.18
CA SER A 284 7.15 -0.40 -17.12
C SER A 284 8.28 0.52 -16.64
N ILE A 285 8.51 0.63 -15.33
CA ILE A 285 9.55 1.50 -14.74
C ILE A 285 10.80 0.74 -14.31
N LEU A 286 10.77 -0.60 -14.35
CA LEU A 286 11.91 -1.41 -13.99
C LEU A 286 12.92 -1.50 -15.14
N ASP A 287 14.18 -1.69 -14.76
CA ASP A 287 15.26 -2.03 -15.67
C ASP A 287 15.16 -3.51 -16.06
N SER A 288 14.89 -3.78 -17.34
CA SER A 288 14.71 -5.13 -17.88
C SER A 288 16.02 -5.90 -18.06
N SER A 289 17.17 -5.25 -17.86
CA SER A 289 18.48 -5.90 -18.04
C SER A 289 18.88 -6.84 -16.89
N ARG A 290 18.15 -6.84 -15.77
CA ARG A 290 18.48 -7.62 -14.57
C ARG A 290 17.34 -8.56 -14.19
N THR A 291 17.71 -9.78 -13.76
CA THR A 291 16.75 -10.72 -13.17
C THR A 291 16.29 -10.21 -11.80
N LEU A 292 14.99 -10.28 -11.56
CA LEU A 292 14.42 -9.89 -10.28
C LEU A 292 14.60 -11.04 -9.28
N ARG A 293 15.33 -10.80 -8.19
CA ARG A 293 15.60 -11.83 -7.18
C ARG A 293 14.34 -12.27 -6.45
N ARG A 294 13.45 -11.33 -6.13
CA ARG A 294 12.21 -11.62 -5.42
C ARG A 294 11.06 -10.75 -5.90
N LEU A 295 9.94 -11.38 -6.20
CA LEU A 295 8.68 -10.72 -6.45
C LEU A 295 7.66 -11.13 -5.39
N ASN A 296 7.09 -10.18 -4.67
CA ASN A 296 6.04 -10.41 -3.69
C ASN A 296 4.75 -9.72 -4.15
N ILE A 297 3.73 -10.53 -4.44
CA ILE A 297 2.46 -10.07 -4.99
C ILE A 297 1.35 -10.42 -4.01
N HIS A 298 0.55 -9.43 -3.66
CA HIS A 298 -0.74 -9.61 -3.03
C HIS A 298 -1.78 -9.85 -4.13
N PHE A 299 -2.36 -11.05 -4.17
CA PHE A 299 -3.36 -11.45 -5.14
C PHE A 299 -4.76 -11.04 -4.64
N ARG A 300 -5.18 -9.84 -5.02
CA ARG A 300 -6.44 -9.22 -4.55
C ARG A 300 -7.42 -8.91 -5.69
N SER A 301 -6.92 -8.73 -6.91
CA SER A 301 -7.72 -8.45 -8.10
C SER A 301 -7.96 -9.72 -8.93
N GLU A 302 -9.06 -9.76 -9.68
CA GLU A 302 -9.41 -10.84 -10.61
C GLU A 302 -8.56 -10.84 -11.89
N LEU A 303 -7.62 -9.91 -12.02
CA LEU A 303 -6.67 -9.82 -13.13
C LEU A 303 -5.63 -10.95 -13.08
N VAL A 304 -6.07 -12.17 -13.35
CA VAL A 304 -5.25 -13.39 -13.40
C VAL A 304 -4.16 -13.28 -14.48
N LEU A 305 -4.47 -12.65 -15.61
CA LEU A 305 -3.55 -12.45 -16.74
C LEU A 305 -2.25 -11.73 -16.33
N ASN A 306 -2.30 -10.89 -15.30
CA ASN A 306 -1.11 -10.19 -14.82
C ASN A 306 -0.06 -11.17 -14.24
N LEU A 307 -0.46 -12.35 -13.76
CA LEU A 307 0.47 -13.38 -13.29
C LEU A 307 1.25 -14.05 -14.43
N GLN A 308 0.76 -13.98 -15.67
CA GLN A 308 1.42 -14.51 -16.86
C GLN A 308 2.42 -13.52 -17.48
N HIS A 309 2.52 -12.31 -16.93
CA HIS A 309 3.43 -11.29 -17.46
C HIS A 309 4.90 -11.74 -17.32
N ASN A 310 5.73 -11.48 -18.34
CA ASN A 310 7.16 -11.87 -18.37
C ASN A 310 7.93 -11.47 -17.11
N PHE A 311 7.62 -10.29 -16.57
CA PHE A 311 8.15 -9.81 -15.29
C PHE A 311 7.94 -10.78 -14.11
N VAL A 312 6.79 -11.44 -14.06
CA VAL A 312 6.48 -12.45 -13.03
C VAL A 312 7.21 -13.74 -13.35
N LYS A 313 7.15 -14.19 -14.61
CA LYS A 313 7.77 -15.43 -15.09
C LYS A 313 9.27 -15.50 -14.81
N TYR A 314 10.00 -14.41 -14.98
CA TYR A 314 11.46 -14.37 -14.82
C TYR A 314 11.94 -14.01 -13.41
N ALA A 315 11.03 -13.89 -12.43
CA ALA A 315 11.45 -13.70 -11.03
C ALA A 315 12.10 -14.99 -10.49
N GLU A 316 13.28 -14.86 -9.88
CA GLU A 316 14.01 -16.01 -9.29
C GLU A 316 13.22 -16.66 -8.15
N LYS A 317 12.52 -15.86 -7.36
CA LYS A 317 11.60 -16.32 -6.32
C LYS A 317 10.30 -15.50 -6.34
N LEU A 318 9.17 -16.19 -6.43
CA LEU A 318 7.84 -15.60 -6.44
C LEU A 318 7.10 -15.90 -5.12
N LEU A 319 6.65 -14.85 -4.45
CA LEU A 319 5.87 -14.90 -3.22
C LEU A 319 4.47 -14.37 -3.52
N ILE A 320 3.43 -15.14 -3.18
CA ILE A 320 2.03 -14.77 -3.44
C ILE A 320 1.25 -14.77 -2.12
N GLY A 321 0.73 -13.62 -1.74
CA GLY A 321 -0.23 -13.45 -0.65
C GLY A 321 -1.66 -13.53 -1.16
N VAL A 322 -2.46 -14.50 -0.72
CA VAL A 322 -3.81 -14.78 -1.27
C VAL A 322 -4.85 -14.91 -0.17
N THR A 323 -6.12 -14.61 -0.48
CA THR A 323 -7.28 -14.89 0.39
C THR A 323 -7.95 -16.20 0.00
N ILE A 324 -8.67 -16.85 0.94
CA ILE A 324 -9.36 -18.13 0.67
C ILE A 324 -10.31 -18.02 -0.53
N GLY A 325 -11.08 -16.93 -0.62
CA GLY A 325 -12.01 -16.70 -1.74
C GLY A 325 -11.35 -16.52 -3.12
N ARG A 326 -10.01 -16.61 -3.20
CA ARG A 326 -9.24 -16.49 -4.44
C ARG A 326 -8.42 -17.75 -4.78
N ILE A 327 -8.56 -18.83 -4.03
CA ILE A 327 -7.80 -20.08 -4.25
C ILE A 327 -8.08 -20.66 -5.63
N ASP A 328 -9.34 -20.75 -6.05
CA ASP A 328 -9.71 -21.33 -7.36
C ASP A 328 -9.05 -20.61 -8.54
N GLN A 329 -8.97 -19.28 -8.48
CA GLN A 329 -8.32 -18.49 -9.51
C GLN A 329 -6.80 -18.68 -9.49
N LEU A 330 -6.19 -18.75 -8.29
CA LEU A 330 -4.76 -18.96 -8.15
C LEU A 330 -4.35 -20.37 -8.58
N ALA A 331 -5.11 -21.41 -8.21
CA ALA A 331 -4.87 -22.79 -8.62
C ALA A 331 -4.84 -22.91 -10.15
N ARG A 332 -5.84 -22.35 -10.83
CA ARG A 332 -5.87 -22.26 -12.31
C ARG A 332 -4.69 -21.49 -12.89
N SER A 333 -4.21 -20.46 -12.19
CA SER A 333 -3.03 -19.72 -12.64
C SER A 333 -1.77 -20.59 -12.57
N LEU A 334 -1.61 -21.35 -11.47
CA LEU A 334 -0.45 -22.21 -11.22
C LEU A 334 -0.29 -23.30 -12.29
N GLU A 335 -1.39 -23.75 -12.90
CA GLU A 335 -1.37 -24.71 -14.02
C GLU A 335 -0.49 -24.21 -15.16
N THR A 336 -0.45 -22.89 -15.42
CA THR A 336 0.27 -22.28 -16.55
C THR A 336 1.58 -21.60 -16.16
N MET A 337 1.81 -21.35 -14.87
CA MET A 337 2.99 -20.62 -14.40
C MET A 337 4.25 -21.46 -14.55
N GLU A 338 5.34 -20.88 -15.03
CA GLU A 338 6.64 -21.59 -15.20
C GLU A 338 7.65 -21.28 -14.09
N ASN A 339 7.26 -20.51 -13.06
CA ASN A 339 8.13 -20.13 -11.97
C ASN A 339 8.65 -21.35 -11.20
N GLN A 340 9.97 -21.47 -11.09
CA GLN A 340 10.61 -22.60 -10.39
C GLN A 340 10.50 -22.50 -8.87
N GLN A 341 10.50 -21.30 -8.28
CA GLN A 341 10.45 -21.11 -6.84
C GLN A 341 9.23 -20.28 -6.46
N VAL A 342 8.19 -20.95 -5.97
CA VAL A 342 6.92 -20.32 -5.58
C VAL A 342 6.69 -20.51 -4.08
N GLN A 343 6.29 -19.43 -3.40
CA GLN A 343 5.88 -19.48 -2.01
C GLN A 343 4.54 -18.78 -1.85
N ILE A 344 3.54 -19.50 -1.32
CA ILE A 344 2.19 -18.99 -1.14
C ILE A 344 1.93 -18.81 0.36
N THR A 345 1.29 -17.70 0.70
CA THR A 345 0.93 -17.33 2.06
C THR A 345 -0.50 -16.81 2.10
N PHE A 346 -1.22 -17.11 3.19
CA PHE A 346 -2.57 -16.60 3.42
C PHE A 346 -2.56 -15.43 4.39
N TYR A 347 -3.55 -14.54 4.29
CA TYR A 347 -3.66 -13.41 5.22
C TYR A 347 -4.00 -13.87 6.64
N GLN A 348 -3.64 -13.07 7.64
CA GLN A 348 -3.81 -13.42 9.05
C GLN A 348 -5.26 -13.72 9.44
N SER A 349 -6.23 -13.05 8.80
CA SER A 349 -7.67 -13.27 9.03
C SER A 349 -8.19 -14.58 8.44
N ASP A 350 -7.47 -15.20 7.50
CA ASP A 350 -7.91 -16.41 6.83
C ASP A 350 -7.59 -17.65 7.65
N ASN A 351 -8.40 -18.70 7.53
CA ASN A 351 -8.14 -20.02 8.10
C ASN A 351 -8.31 -21.12 7.03
N PRO A 352 -7.33 -21.28 6.11
CA PRO A 352 -7.42 -22.27 5.04
C PRO A 352 -7.35 -23.69 5.58
N THR A 353 -8.12 -24.57 4.96
CA THR A 353 -8.17 -26.02 5.24
C THR A 353 -7.04 -26.76 4.54
N ALA A 354 -6.76 -28.01 4.91
CA ALA A 354 -5.80 -28.84 4.18
C ALA A 354 -6.14 -29.00 2.69
N ASN A 355 -7.43 -29.10 2.37
CA ASN A 355 -7.90 -29.19 0.99
C ASN A 355 -7.57 -27.93 0.17
N ASP A 356 -7.62 -26.76 0.78
CA ASP A 356 -7.26 -25.49 0.13
C ASP A 356 -5.79 -25.47 -0.32
N TYR A 357 -4.87 -25.91 0.56
CA TYR A 357 -3.45 -26.05 0.21
C TYR A 357 -3.24 -27.13 -0.84
N PHE A 358 -3.94 -28.26 -0.70
CA PHE A 358 -3.84 -29.38 -1.61
C PHE A 358 -4.32 -29.01 -3.03
N GLN A 359 -5.39 -28.23 -3.16
CA GLN A 359 -5.87 -27.72 -4.45
C GLN A 359 -4.81 -26.85 -5.15
N LEU A 360 -4.11 -25.98 -4.42
CA LEU A 360 -3.01 -25.18 -4.98
C LEU A 360 -1.83 -26.07 -5.41
N LEU A 361 -1.52 -27.10 -4.62
CA LEU A 361 -0.49 -28.09 -4.97
C LEU A 361 -0.88 -28.86 -6.25
N GLN A 362 -2.14 -29.27 -6.38
CA GLN A 362 -2.64 -29.94 -7.59
C GLN A 362 -2.52 -29.02 -8.81
N GLY A 363 -2.99 -27.78 -8.73
CA GLY A 363 -2.84 -26.79 -9.82
C GLY A 363 -1.37 -26.59 -10.22
N TRP A 364 -0.45 -26.57 -9.25
CA TRP A 364 0.98 -26.50 -9.55
C TRP A 364 1.53 -27.78 -10.20
N LEU A 365 1.04 -28.97 -9.84
CA LEU A 365 1.45 -30.25 -10.41
C LEU A 365 0.80 -30.56 -11.78
N SER A 366 -0.20 -29.78 -12.21
CA SER A 366 -0.89 -29.97 -13.49
C SER A 366 0.01 -29.80 -14.72
N THR A 367 1.18 -29.16 -14.57
CA THR A 367 2.20 -29.06 -15.62
C THR A 367 3.49 -29.76 -15.22
N GLU A 368 4.20 -30.28 -16.21
CA GLU A 368 5.50 -30.89 -16.00
C GLU A 368 6.49 -29.85 -15.45
N ARG A 369 7.24 -30.25 -14.42
CA ARG A 369 8.14 -29.37 -13.67
C ARG A 369 9.57 -29.86 -13.77
N ASN A 370 10.47 -28.93 -14.02
CA ASN A 370 11.91 -29.21 -14.03
C ASN A 370 12.40 -29.60 -12.63
N VAL A 371 13.44 -30.44 -12.59
CA VAL A 371 14.18 -30.77 -11.37
C VAL A 371 14.63 -29.48 -10.66
N GLY A 372 14.43 -29.44 -9.34
CA GLY A 372 14.73 -28.28 -8.52
C GLY A 372 13.55 -27.32 -8.30
N SER A 373 12.47 -27.44 -9.09
CA SER A 373 11.25 -26.65 -8.90
C SER A 373 10.62 -26.95 -7.53
N MET A 374 10.14 -25.92 -6.86
CA MET A 374 9.60 -25.99 -5.50
C MET A 374 8.43 -25.02 -5.31
N ILE A 375 7.36 -25.54 -4.71
CA ILE A 375 6.27 -24.74 -4.15
C ILE A 375 6.26 -24.91 -2.62
N SER A 376 6.00 -23.82 -1.90
CA SER A 376 5.97 -23.83 -0.43
C SER A 376 4.81 -23.03 0.14
N PHE A 377 4.33 -23.46 1.30
CA PHE A 377 3.23 -22.84 2.02
C PHE A 377 3.63 -22.56 3.48
N GLY A 378 3.21 -21.40 4.00
CA GLY A 378 3.26 -21.16 5.44
C GLY A 378 2.07 -21.80 6.14
N LEU A 379 2.30 -22.60 7.18
CA LEU A 379 1.26 -23.27 7.96
C LEU A 379 1.24 -22.76 9.41
N ARG A 380 0.04 -22.72 10.01
CA ARG A 380 -0.16 -22.27 11.39
C ARG A 380 -0.07 -23.40 12.42
N THR A 381 -0.35 -24.62 12.01
CA THR A 381 -0.44 -25.78 12.90
C THR A 381 0.26 -27.00 12.28
N ASP A 382 0.72 -27.91 13.14
CA ASP A 382 1.30 -29.20 12.73
C ASP A 382 0.24 -30.07 12.02
N TYR A 383 -0.98 -30.07 12.58
CA TYR A 383 -2.15 -30.79 12.06
C TYR A 383 -2.44 -30.53 10.58
N LEU A 384 -2.35 -29.26 10.13
CA LEU A 384 -2.53 -28.94 8.71
C LEU A 384 -1.47 -29.60 7.83
N GLY A 385 -0.23 -29.67 8.30
CA GLY A 385 0.85 -30.35 7.58
C GLY A 385 0.59 -31.84 7.42
N GLU A 386 0.13 -32.49 8.49
CA GLU A 386 -0.24 -33.91 8.49
C GLU A 386 -1.41 -34.20 7.56
N GLU A 387 -2.50 -33.43 7.64
CA GLU A 387 -3.67 -33.60 6.77
C GLU A 387 -3.31 -33.43 5.29
N ILE A 388 -2.49 -32.43 4.93
CA ILE A 388 -2.06 -32.24 3.54
C ILE A 388 -1.21 -33.43 3.07
N LEU A 389 -0.31 -33.96 3.91
CA LEU A 389 0.45 -35.16 3.57
C LEU A 389 -0.47 -36.38 3.38
N GLU A 390 -1.52 -36.52 4.19
CA GLU A 390 -2.48 -37.63 4.07
C GLU A 390 -3.28 -37.56 2.77
N LEU A 391 -3.68 -36.36 2.35
CA LEU A 391 -4.30 -36.13 1.04
C LEU A 391 -3.35 -36.54 -0.11
N VAL A 392 -2.05 -36.19 0.01
CA VAL A 392 -1.04 -36.62 -0.97
C VAL A 392 -0.88 -38.15 -0.99
N ARG A 393 -0.91 -38.83 0.16
CA ARG A 393 -0.79 -40.30 0.24
C ARG A 393 -1.98 -40.99 -0.41
N THR A 394 -3.20 -40.59 -0.05
CA THR A 394 -4.43 -41.28 -0.47
C THR A 394 -4.63 -41.23 -1.98
N LEU A 395 -4.14 -40.17 -2.63
CA LEU A 395 -4.31 -39.95 -4.07
C LEU A 395 -3.15 -40.48 -4.94
N ASN A 396 -2.15 -41.15 -4.35
CA ASN A 396 -1.00 -41.68 -5.09
C ASN A 396 -0.73 -43.15 -4.71
N GLU A 397 -0.74 -44.04 -5.69
CA GLU A 397 -0.56 -45.50 -5.45
C GLU A 397 0.87 -45.90 -5.09
N ARG A 398 1.88 -45.08 -5.43
CA ARG A 398 3.31 -45.39 -5.25
C ARG A 398 4.01 -44.31 -4.41
N THR A 399 3.88 -44.43 -3.10
CA THR A 399 4.51 -43.49 -2.16
C THR A 399 5.46 -44.18 -1.18
N GLU A 400 6.65 -43.60 -0.99
CA GLU A 400 7.47 -43.87 0.19
C GLU A 400 7.20 -42.78 1.23
N SER A 401 6.97 -43.13 2.49
CA SER A 401 6.63 -42.13 3.51
C SER A 401 7.27 -42.35 4.87
N THR A 402 7.45 -41.25 5.59
CA THR A 402 7.74 -41.17 7.03
C THR A 402 6.79 -40.13 7.64
N ASN A 403 6.85 -39.85 8.95
CA ASN A 403 5.89 -38.97 9.64
C ASN A 403 5.69 -37.60 8.95
N ARG A 404 6.75 -36.93 8.49
CA ARG A 404 6.68 -35.57 7.90
C ARG A 404 7.23 -35.46 6.48
N LEU A 405 7.33 -36.59 5.78
CA LEU A 405 7.88 -36.65 4.43
C LEU A 405 7.15 -37.72 3.62
N VAL A 406 6.72 -37.34 2.43
CA VAL A 406 6.16 -38.24 1.42
C VAL A 406 6.95 -38.05 0.13
N LYS A 407 7.37 -39.15 -0.50
CA LYS A 407 7.92 -39.18 -1.84
C LYS A 407 6.93 -39.86 -2.77
N VAL A 408 6.62 -39.23 -3.89
CA VAL A 408 5.75 -39.77 -4.92
C VAL A 408 6.54 -39.94 -6.21
N GLN A 409 6.51 -41.14 -6.79
CA GLN A 409 7.15 -41.40 -8.08
C GLN A 409 6.30 -40.78 -9.21
N LEU A 410 6.91 -39.90 -10.02
CA LEU A 410 6.28 -39.34 -11.23
C LEU A 410 6.74 -40.11 -12.48
N SER A 411 6.13 -39.81 -13.63
CA SER A 411 6.29 -40.58 -14.88
C SER A 411 7.68 -40.48 -15.56
N ASN A 412 8.49 -39.46 -15.22
CA ASN A 412 9.68 -39.08 -16.00
C ASN A 412 11.02 -39.24 -15.23
N ALA A 413 11.15 -40.28 -14.40
CA ALA A 413 12.31 -40.47 -13.51
C ALA A 413 12.56 -39.29 -12.55
N THR A 414 11.48 -38.59 -12.18
CA THR A 414 11.47 -37.54 -11.17
C THR A 414 10.62 -37.96 -9.99
N ILE A 415 11.00 -37.52 -8.79
CA ILE A 415 10.24 -37.74 -7.55
C ILE A 415 9.71 -36.40 -7.06
N LEU A 416 8.43 -36.39 -6.69
CA LEU A 416 7.86 -35.31 -5.88
C LEU A 416 8.16 -35.57 -4.42
N LYS A 417 9.01 -34.74 -3.82
CA LYS A 417 9.34 -34.76 -2.40
C LYS A 417 8.48 -33.73 -1.67
N VAL A 418 7.56 -34.19 -0.84
CA VAL A 418 6.66 -33.36 -0.03
C VAL A 418 7.02 -33.48 1.44
N SER A 419 7.27 -32.37 2.12
CA SER A 419 7.61 -32.38 3.54
C SER A 419 7.24 -31.08 4.23
N TYR A 420 7.15 -31.10 5.55
CA TYR A 420 6.95 -29.89 6.33
C TYR A 420 7.74 -29.93 7.64
N TRP A 421 8.12 -28.76 8.15
CA TRP A 421 8.97 -28.63 9.34
C TRP A 421 8.68 -27.34 10.11
N PRO A 422 8.99 -27.28 11.42
CA PRO A 422 8.79 -26.08 12.23
C PRO A 422 9.72 -24.95 11.80
N LEU A 423 9.24 -23.72 11.90
CA LEU A 423 10.02 -22.50 11.73
C LEU A 423 10.84 -22.23 13.00
N THR A 424 12.13 -21.91 12.85
CA THR A 424 13.06 -21.65 13.96
C THR A 424 12.93 -20.25 14.57
N GLU A 425 12.20 -19.34 13.93
CA GLU A 425 11.90 -18.00 14.46
C GLU A 425 10.39 -17.88 14.73
N GLU A 426 10.02 -17.38 15.91
CA GLU A 426 8.65 -17.00 16.26
C GLU A 426 8.20 -15.80 15.41
N GLN A 427 7.87 -16.05 14.14
CA GLN A 427 7.01 -15.13 13.39
C GLN A 427 5.58 -15.38 13.89
N GLU A 428 4.98 -14.36 14.52
CA GLU A 428 3.85 -14.43 15.46
C GLU A 428 2.62 -15.30 15.10
N LEU A 429 2.49 -15.87 13.89
CA LEU A 429 1.34 -16.69 13.47
C LEU A 429 1.65 -17.92 12.59
N LEU A 430 2.81 -17.99 11.91
CA LEU A 430 3.18 -19.15 11.08
C LEU A 430 4.21 -20.00 11.84
N LYS A 431 3.85 -21.25 12.12
CA LYS A 431 4.67 -22.15 12.96
C LYS A 431 5.43 -23.19 12.14
N PHE A 432 4.96 -23.50 10.93
CA PHE A 432 5.56 -24.51 10.07
C PHE A 432 5.65 -24.02 8.63
N ILE A 433 6.58 -24.59 7.87
CA ILE A 433 6.62 -24.49 6.41
C ILE A 433 6.35 -25.86 5.83
N PHE A 434 5.44 -25.92 4.86
CA PHE A 434 5.29 -27.03 3.95
C PHE A 434 6.01 -26.74 2.65
N ALA A 435 6.65 -27.74 2.06
CA ALA A 435 7.34 -27.66 0.79
C ALA A 435 7.13 -28.93 -0.04
N ALA A 436 6.81 -28.73 -1.31
CA ALA A 436 6.81 -29.75 -2.35
C ALA A 436 7.90 -29.40 -3.36
N LYS A 437 8.82 -30.32 -3.63
CA LYS A 437 9.98 -30.13 -4.50
C LYS A 437 10.14 -31.30 -5.48
N ILE A 438 10.49 -30.99 -6.72
CA ILE A 438 10.87 -31.98 -7.72
C ILE A 438 12.36 -32.31 -7.60
N ILE A 439 12.67 -33.59 -7.50
CA ILE A 439 14.04 -34.12 -7.44
C ILE A 439 14.21 -35.22 -8.48
N GLU A 440 15.46 -35.54 -8.82
CA GLU A 440 15.78 -36.75 -9.60
C GLU A 440 15.49 -38.01 -8.77
N ALA A 441 15.04 -39.07 -9.45
CA ALA A 441 14.65 -40.34 -8.82
C ALA A 441 15.83 -41.12 -8.22
#